data_AF-A0A933FUL5-F1
#
_entry.id   AF-A0A933FUL5-F1
#
_cell.length_a   1.000
_cell.length_b   1.000
_cell.length_c   1.000
_cell.angle_alpha   90.00
_cell.angle_beta   90.00
_cell.angle_gamma   90.00
#
_symmetry.space_group_name_H-M   'P 1'
#
loop_
_entity.id
_entity.type
_entity.pdbx_description
1 polymer ?
#
loop_
_entity_poly.entity_id
_entity_poly.type
_entity_poly.pdbx_seq_one_letter_code
_entity_poly.pdbx_strand_id
1 'polypeptide(L)'
;MSVNIRHPIAPIRQPGNSSLCWAASIAMVLGEGMTVEQVLQTARSTGRRLNQDGSMPDRSPQGAMWMAGIFHLRSDNVQDTDLTVSLLARLMRPGRIAILGGFSYPGGSDSTLHAVCAYSLVGEGAGENTRLGFVDPYTRGMSEEILNTLLDNFLTYPHYIFHR
;
A
#
# COMPACT_ATOMS: atom_id res chain seq x y z
N MET A 1 21.07 12.52 3.30
CA MET A 1 20.10 13.59 3.61
C MET A 1 19.07 12.97 4.51
N SER A 2 18.90 13.49 5.73
CA SER A 2 17.90 12.95 6.65
C SER A 2 16.48 13.14 6.11
N VAL A 3 15.60 12.19 6.38
CA VAL A 3 14.18 12.22 6.02
C VAL A 3 13.33 12.12 7.29
N ASN A 4 12.28 12.93 7.39
CA ASN A 4 11.31 12.87 8.48
C ASN A 4 9.92 13.21 7.93
N ILE A 5 9.24 12.21 7.39
CA ILE A 5 7.88 12.30 6.88
C ILE A 5 7.00 11.48 7.83
N ARG A 6 5.95 12.10 8.38
CA ARG A 6 4.93 11.43 9.21
C ARG A 6 3.56 11.99 8.90
N HIS A 7 2.62 11.11 8.59
CA HIS A 7 1.23 11.45 8.32
C HIS A 7 0.32 10.86 9.39
N PRO A 8 -0.72 11.60 9.85
CA PRO A 8 -1.77 11.01 10.66
C PRO A 8 -2.45 9.86 9.93
N ILE A 9 -2.67 8.74 10.63
CA ILE A 9 -3.33 7.56 10.07
C ILE A 9 -4.28 6.95 11.11
N ALA A 10 -5.45 6.54 10.65
CA ALA A 10 -6.37 5.69 11.41
C ALA A 10 -6.28 4.27 10.82
N PRO A 11 -5.79 3.26 11.57
CA PRO A 11 -5.64 1.91 11.06
C PRO A 11 -6.99 1.26 10.72
N ILE A 12 -7.15 0.86 9.44
CA ILE A 12 -8.33 0.18 8.92
C ILE A 12 -8.00 -1.30 8.71
N ARG A 13 -8.80 -2.18 9.34
CA ARG A 13 -8.70 -3.62 9.14
C ARG A 13 -9.53 -4.04 7.93
N GLN A 14 -9.00 -4.92 7.08
CA GLN A 14 -9.83 -5.61 6.09
C GLN A 14 -10.82 -6.55 6.78
N PRO A 15 -12.00 -6.82 6.19
CA PRO A 15 -12.88 -7.88 6.68
C PRO A 15 -12.14 -9.22 6.76
N GLY A 16 -12.41 -10.01 7.80
CA GLY A 16 -11.73 -11.29 8.02
C GLY A 16 -11.90 -12.24 6.82
N ASN A 17 -10.83 -12.96 6.47
CA ASN A 17 -10.79 -13.92 5.35
C ASN A 17 -11.22 -13.34 3.98
N SER A 18 -11.00 -12.06 3.75
CA SER A 18 -11.32 -11.38 2.48
C SER A 18 -10.08 -10.93 1.70
N SER A 19 -10.22 -10.73 0.39
CA SER A 19 -9.16 -10.20 -0.49
C SER A 19 -9.20 -8.67 -0.60
N LEU A 20 -9.50 -7.98 0.50
CA LEU A 20 -9.84 -6.54 0.54
C LEU A 20 -8.74 -5.65 1.13
N CYS A 21 -7.50 -6.16 1.26
CA CYS A 21 -6.33 -5.38 1.70
C CYS A 21 -6.13 -4.11 0.86
N TRP A 22 -6.38 -4.19 -0.45
CA TRP A 22 -6.27 -3.05 -1.36
C TRP A 22 -7.28 -1.96 -1.01
N ALA A 23 -8.53 -2.33 -0.73
CA ALA A 23 -9.59 -1.38 -0.43
C ALA A 23 -9.36 -0.69 0.92
N ALA A 24 -8.91 -1.45 1.92
CA ALA A 24 -8.50 -0.91 3.21
C ALA A 24 -7.30 0.05 3.07
N SER A 25 -6.30 -0.30 2.26
CA SER A 25 -5.13 0.55 2.02
C SER A 25 -5.49 1.84 1.28
N ILE A 26 -6.37 1.79 0.27
CA ILE A 26 -6.89 2.99 -0.40
C ILE A 26 -7.68 3.85 0.58
N ALA A 27 -8.56 3.26 1.40
CA ALA A 27 -9.29 4.01 2.42
C ALA A 27 -8.34 4.74 3.39
N MET A 28 -7.24 4.10 3.78
CA MET A 28 -6.21 4.73 4.61
C MET A 28 -5.45 5.84 3.86
N VAL A 29 -5.15 5.69 2.57
CA VAL A 29 -4.53 6.76 1.75
C VAL A 29 -5.45 7.98 1.65
N LEU A 30 -6.73 7.75 1.34
CA LEU A 30 -7.74 8.80 1.24
C LEU A 30 -7.99 9.47 2.59
N GLY A 31 -8.11 8.70 3.68
CA GLY A 31 -8.41 9.23 5.01
C GLY A 31 -9.81 9.84 5.10
N GLU A 32 -9.97 10.90 5.89
CA GLU A 32 -11.25 11.64 6.00
C GLU A 32 -12.45 10.77 6.45
N GLY A 33 -12.18 9.69 7.19
CA GLY A 33 -13.22 8.75 7.62
C GLY A 33 -13.64 7.74 6.55
N MET A 34 -12.94 7.66 5.42
CA MET A 34 -13.18 6.67 4.38
C MET A 34 -13.12 5.25 4.94
N THR A 35 -14.08 4.41 4.54
CA THR A 35 -14.18 3.01 4.96
C THR A 35 -13.96 2.04 3.79
N VAL A 36 -13.68 0.78 4.10
CA VAL A 36 -13.58 -0.30 3.08
C VAL A 36 -14.86 -0.39 2.24
N GLU A 37 -16.03 -0.24 2.88
CA GLU A 37 -17.32 -0.34 2.19
C GLU A 37 -17.52 0.80 1.18
N GLN A 38 -17.17 2.04 1.55
CA GLN A 38 -17.26 3.19 0.65
C GLN A 38 -16.32 3.04 -0.56
N VAL A 39 -15.09 2.55 -0.33
CA VAL A 39 -14.16 2.24 -1.42
C VAL A 39 -14.75 1.19 -2.36
N LEU A 40 -15.35 0.12 -1.81
CA LEU A 40 -15.99 -0.92 -2.61
C LEU A 40 -17.20 -0.43 -3.39
N GLN A 41 -18.07 0.37 -2.78
CA GLN A 41 -19.23 0.96 -3.44
C GLN A 41 -18.79 1.85 -4.61
N THR A 42 -17.77 2.68 -4.41
CA THR A 42 -17.20 3.56 -5.45
C THR A 42 -16.57 2.75 -6.59
N ALA A 43 -15.80 1.69 -6.28
CA ALA A 43 -15.24 0.83 -7.31
C ALA A 43 -16.33 0.14 -8.14
N ARG A 44 -17.40 -0.36 -7.49
CA ARG A 44 -18.52 -1.04 -8.14
C ARG A 44 -19.37 -0.11 -9.02
N SER A 45 -19.48 1.18 -8.68
CA SER A 45 -20.27 2.14 -9.46
C SER A 45 -19.67 2.49 -10.82
N THR A 46 -18.41 2.13 -11.07
CA THR A 46 -17.69 2.47 -12.31
C THR A 46 -17.96 1.50 -13.47
N GLY A 47 -18.80 0.46 -13.26
CA GLY A 47 -19.20 -0.49 -14.29
C GLY A 47 -18.18 -1.61 -14.59
N ARG A 48 -16.93 -1.48 -14.14
CA ARG A 48 -15.95 -2.58 -14.15
C ARG A 48 -16.18 -3.49 -12.94
N ARG A 49 -16.37 -4.79 -13.19
CA ARG A 49 -16.65 -5.78 -12.15
C ARG A 49 -15.36 -6.13 -11.41
N LEU A 50 -15.39 -6.05 -10.07
CA LEU A 50 -14.42 -6.72 -9.20
C LEU A 50 -14.56 -8.25 -9.33
N ASN A 51 -13.54 -9.00 -8.93
CA ASN A 51 -13.66 -10.45 -8.79
C ASN A 51 -14.71 -10.81 -7.73
N GLN A 52 -15.20 -12.07 -7.75
CA GLN A 52 -16.23 -12.53 -6.82
C GLN A 52 -15.82 -12.38 -5.34
N ASP A 53 -14.53 -12.52 -5.04
CA ASP A 53 -13.95 -12.35 -3.71
C ASP A 53 -13.66 -10.87 -3.33
N GLY A 54 -14.03 -9.93 -4.20
CA GLY A 54 -13.79 -8.50 -4.03
C GLY A 54 -12.36 -8.05 -4.36
N SER A 55 -11.49 -8.95 -4.80
CA SER A 55 -10.16 -8.58 -5.28
C SER A 55 -10.22 -7.76 -6.57
N MET A 56 -9.13 -7.04 -6.85
CA MET A 56 -8.99 -6.30 -8.10
C MET A 56 -9.08 -7.26 -9.30
N PRO A 57 -9.88 -6.94 -10.33
CA PRO A 57 -10.19 -7.86 -11.42
C PRO A 57 -9.01 -8.11 -12.37
N ASP A 58 -8.09 -7.16 -12.45
CA ASP A 58 -6.95 -7.18 -13.34
C ASP A 58 -5.72 -6.64 -12.59
N ARG A 59 -4.65 -7.44 -12.56
CA ARG A 59 -3.37 -7.09 -11.92
C ARG A 59 -2.39 -6.42 -12.90
N SER A 60 -2.83 -6.20 -14.14
CA SER A 60 -2.08 -5.46 -15.15
C SER A 60 -1.86 -4.00 -14.74
N PRO A 61 -0.90 -3.31 -15.37
CA PRO A 61 -0.73 -1.87 -15.20
C PRO A 61 -2.01 -1.10 -15.53
N GLN A 62 -2.80 -1.55 -16.51
CA GLN A 62 -4.08 -0.93 -16.88
C GLN A 62 -5.14 -1.10 -15.78
N GLY A 63 -5.15 -2.26 -15.12
CA GLY A 63 -5.99 -2.51 -13.94
C GLY A 63 -5.63 -1.59 -12.78
N ALA A 64 -4.34 -1.46 -12.47
CA ALA A 64 -3.82 -0.60 -11.42
C ALA A 64 -4.11 0.89 -11.68
N MET A 65 -3.82 1.38 -12.89
CA MET A 65 -4.12 2.76 -13.30
C MET A 65 -5.60 3.09 -13.23
N TRP A 66 -6.46 2.17 -13.70
CA TRP A 66 -7.90 2.35 -13.59
C TRP A 66 -8.34 2.45 -12.12
N MET A 67 -7.86 1.55 -11.26
CA MET A 67 -8.21 1.56 -9.84
C MET A 67 -7.79 2.87 -9.16
N ALA A 68 -6.56 3.33 -9.39
CA ALA A 68 -6.10 4.61 -8.87
C ALA A 68 -6.94 5.79 -9.40
N GLY A 69 -7.28 5.76 -10.70
CA GLY A 69 -8.10 6.79 -11.34
C GLY A 69 -9.49 6.97 -10.75
N ILE A 70 -10.14 5.89 -10.29
CA ILE A 70 -11.45 5.95 -9.61
C ILE A 70 -11.41 6.88 -8.38
N PHE A 71 -10.28 6.89 -7.68
CA PHE A 71 -10.10 7.62 -6.43
C PHE A 71 -9.26 8.90 -6.62
N HIS A 72 -9.05 9.33 -7.86
CA HIS A 72 -8.17 10.45 -8.20
C HIS A 72 -6.75 10.32 -7.62
N LEU A 73 -6.28 9.08 -7.50
CA LEU A 73 -4.91 8.75 -7.11
C LEU A 73 -4.05 8.56 -8.36
N ARG A 74 -2.74 8.71 -8.16
CA ARG A 74 -1.71 8.31 -9.11
C ARG A 74 -1.32 6.86 -8.84
N SER A 75 -0.84 6.19 -9.88
CA SER A 75 -0.30 4.83 -9.82
C SER A 75 1.09 4.83 -10.44
N ASP A 76 2.11 4.51 -9.65
CA ASP A 76 3.45 4.19 -10.16
C ASP A 76 3.59 2.68 -10.28
N ASN A 77 4.06 2.18 -11.44
CA ASN A 77 4.55 0.82 -11.57
C ASN A 77 5.99 0.77 -11.08
N VAL A 78 6.25 -0.07 -10.07
CA VAL A 78 7.56 -0.21 -9.42
C VAL A 78 8.11 -1.64 -9.49
N GLN A 79 7.53 -2.50 -10.33
CA GLN A 79 7.98 -3.91 -10.48
C GLN A 79 9.46 -4.04 -10.83
N ASP A 80 9.98 -3.09 -11.60
CA ASP A 80 11.37 -3.04 -12.06
C ASP A 80 12.11 -1.81 -11.49
N THR A 81 11.67 -1.28 -10.34
CA THR A 81 12.23 -0.07 -9.74
C THR A 81 12.61 -0.30 -8.28
N ASP A 82 13.85 0.05 -7.93
CA ASP A 82 14.32 0.01 -6.56
C ASP A 82 13.54 0.99 -5.68
N LEU A 83 12.93 0.49 -4.60
CA LEU A 83 12.24 1.31 -3.60
C LEU A 83 13.23 2.01 -2.67
N THR A 84 13.93 3.00 -3.21
CA THR A 84 14.88 3.82 -2.45
C THR A 84 14.18 4.80 -1.50
N VAL A 85 14.91 5.25 -0.47
CA VAL A 85 14.45 6.33 0.44
C VAL A 85 14.03 7.58 -0.34
N SER A 86 14.79 7.96 -1.38
CA SER A 86 14.49 9.12 -2.22
C SER A 86 13.17 8.98 -2.98
N LEU A 87 12.91 7.79 -3.55
CA LEU A 87 11.66 7.50 -4.25
C LEU A 87 10.48 7.57 -3.28
N LEU A 88 10.54 6.83 -2.17
CA LEU A 88 9.49 6.80 -1.16
C LEU A 88 9.25 8.20 -0.58
N ALA A 89 10.31 8.96 -0.29
CA ALA A 89 10.17 10.33 0.19
C ALA A 89 9.45 11.24 -0.82
N ARG A 90 9.74 11.10 -2.12
CA ARG A 90 9.05 11.85 -3.18
C ARG A 90 7.57 11.51 -3.23
N LEU A 91 7.22 10.23 -3.18
CA LEU A 91 5.84 9.75 -3.26
C LEU A 91 5.04 10.02 -1.98
N MET A 92 5.70 9.99 -0.81
CA MET A 92 5.07 10.23 0.49
C MET A 92 5.00 11.70 0.88
N ARG A 93 5.67 12.63 0.19
CA ARG A 93 5.57 14.07 0.52
C ARG A 93 4.13 14.60 0.50
N PRO A 94 3.29 14.29 -0.51
CA PRO A 94 1.91 14.75 -0.56
C PRO A 94 0.98 14.07 0.46
N GLY A 95 1.35 12.90 0.97
CA GLY A 95 0.49 12.13 1.86
C GLY A 95 0.94 10.69 2.05
N ARG A 96 0.04 9.88 2.60
CA ARG A 96 0.21 8.43 2.74
C ARG A 96 0.20 7.76 1.36
N ILE A 97 0.78 6.58 1.29
CA ILE A 97 0.80 5.76 0.06
C ILE A 97 0.32 4.35 0.35
N ALA A 98 -0.35 3.72 -0.62
CA ALA A 98 -0.63 2.29 -0.58
C ALA A 98 0.43 1.58 -1.43
N ILE A 99 1.08 0.56 -0.86
CA ILE A 99 2.07 -0.27 -1.54
C ILE A 99 1.42 -1.63 -1.79
N LEU A 100 1.31 -2.02 -3.06
CA LEU A 100 0.70 -3.26 -3.51
C LEU A 100 1.79 -4.17 -4.09
N GLY A 101 1.83 -5.44 -3.69
CA GLY A 101 2.86 -6.36 -4.17
C GLY A 101 2.80 -7.73 -3.52
N GLY A 102 3.85 -8.53 -3.74
CA GLY A 102 4.10 -9.77 -3.00
C GLY A 102 4.69 -9.49 -1.62
N PHE A 103 4.08 -10.08 -0.60
CA PHE A 103 4.53 -10.04 0.78
C PHE A 103 4.82 -11.44 1.32
N SER A 104 5.97 -11.62 1.97
CA SER A 104 6.36 -12.85 2.64
C SER A 104 6.18 -12.69 4.14
N TYR A 105 5.31 -13.51 4.73
CA TYR A 105 5.07 -13.53 6.17
C TYR A 105 5.64 -14.80 6.79
N PRO A 106 6.24 -14.73 7.99
CA PRO A 106 6.76 -15.91 8.69
C PRO A 106 5.69 -17.00 8.81
N GLY A 107 6.00 -18.21 8.33
CA GLY A 107 5.09 -19.37 8.36
C GLY A 107 4.19 -19.52 7.12
N GLY A 108 4.26 -18.61 6.14
CA GLY A 108 3.67 -18.79 4.81
C GLY A 108 4.65 -19.44 3.83
N SER A 109 4.18 -20.33 2.95
CA SER A 109 5.04 -21.03 1.98
C SER A 109 5.35 -20.20 0.73
N ASP A 110 4.62 -19.11 0.47
CA ASP A 110 4.73 -18.32 -0.76
C ASP A 110 4.46 -16.83 -0.52
N SER A 111 4.98 -15.97 -1.41
CA SER A 111 4.66 -14.54 -1.41
C SER A 111 3.16 -14.33 -1.63
N THR A 112 2.47 -13.79 -0.64
CA THR A 112 1.05 -13.47 -0.72
C THR A 112 0.87 -12.10 -1.35
N LEU A 113 0.01 -11.99 -2.36
CA LEU A 113 -0.33 -10.69 -2.92
C LEU A 113 -1.16 -9.91 -1.92
N HIS A 114 -0.63 -8.76 -1.53
CA HIS A 114 -1.16 -7.96 -0.44
C HIS A 114 -0.97 -6.47 -0.69
N ALA A 115 -1.62 -5.66 0.15
CA ALA A 115 -1.47 -4.22 0.12
C ALA A 115 -1.36 -3.68 1.56
N VAL A 116 -0.43 -2.76 1.76
CA VAL A 116 -0.24 -2.05 3.04
C VAL A 116 -0.29 -0.54 2.81
N CYS A 117 -0.60 0.23 3.84
CA CYS A 117 -0.55 1.70 3.78
C CYS A 117 0.67 2.22 4.54
N ALA A 118 1.63 2.81 3.84
CA ALA A 118 2.76 3.50 4.47
C ALA A 118 2.37 4.93 4.87
N TYR A 119 2.74 5.33 6.08
CA TYR A 119 2.39 6.62 6.68
C TYR A 119 3.58 7.39 7.26
N SER A 120 4.73 6.75 7.47
CA SER A 120 5.95 7.44 7.89
C SER A 120 7.20 6.92 7.19
N LEU A 121 8.18 7.80 7.03
CA LEU A 121 9.52 7.51 6.55
C LEU A 121 10.50 8.40 7.31
N VAL A 122 11.31 7.80 8.19
CA VAL A 122 12.16 8.54 9.13
C VAL A 122 13.55 7.91 9.20
N GLY A 123 14.61 8.72 9.00
CA GLY A 123 15.99 8.23 9.06
C GLY A 123 17.03 9.16 8.47
N GLU A 124 18.24 8.64 8.29
CA GLU A 124 19.42 9.41 7.84
C GLU A 124 19.62 9.43 6.31
N GLY A 125 18.71 8.80 5.55
CA GLY A 125 18.67 8.86 4.09
C GLY A 125 19.21 7.61 3.38
N ALA A 126 19.85 6.70 4.11
CA ALA A 126 20.22 5.36 3.63
C ALA A 126 19.18 4.33 4.10
N GLY A 127 18.97 3.26 3.32
CA GLY A 127 17.95 2.25 3.60
C GLY A 127 18.17 1.48 4.90
N GLU A 128 19.43 1.20 5.29
CA GLU A 128 19.74 0.55 6.58
C GLU A 128 19.48 1.42 7.81
N ASN A 129 19.45 2.75 7.64
CA ASN A 129 19.25 3.74 8.71
C ASN A 129 17.94 4.52 8.55
N THR A 130 16.98 3.99 7.77
CA THR A 130 15.69 4.61 7.54
C THR A 130 14.59 3.61 7.83
N ARG A 131 13.61 4.02 8.63
CA ARG A 131 12.46 3.20 9.00
C ARG A 131 11.23 3.63 8.19
N LEU A 132 10.51 2.67 7.64
CA LEU A 132 9.21 2.86 7.02
C LEU A 132 8.12 2.43 8.01
N GLY A 133 7.24 3.36 8.37
CA GLY A 133 6.03 3.03 9.12
C GLY A 133 4.87 2.73 8.20
N PHE A 134 4.19 1.61 8.46
CA PHE A 134 3.06 1.16 7.67
C PHE A 134 1.99 0.49 8.53
N VAL A 135 0.78 0.40 7.97
CA VAL A 135 -0.34 -0.36 8.50
C VAL A 135 -0.61 -1.53 7.58
N ASP A 136 -0.62 -2.73 8.16
CA ASP A 136 -1.09 -3.94 7.50
C ASP A 136 -2.59 -4.13 7.77
N PRO A 137 -3.46 -4.08 6.74
CA PRO A 137 -4.90 -4.28 6.91
C PRO A 137 -5.31 -5.63 7.49
N TYR A 138 -4.50 -6.67 7.39
CA TYR A 138 -4.82 -7.99 7.92
C TYR A 138 -4.72 -8.02 9.46
N THR A 139 -3.61 -7.51 9.99
CA THR A 139 -3.33 -7.50 11.43
C THR A 139 -3.85 -6.25 12.14
N ARG A 140 -4.10 -5.16 11.38
CA ARG A 140 -4.36 -3.80 11.89
C ARG A 140 -3.17 -3.21 12.68
N GLY A 141 -2.02 -3.88 12.66
CA GLY A 141 -0.82 -3.43 13.35
C GLY A 141 -0.23 -2.22 12.67
N MET A 142 0.07 -1.18 13.44
CA MET A 142 1.03 -0.16 13.03
C MET A 142 2.43 -0.73 13.30
N SER A 143 3.21 -0.89 12.25
CA SER A 143 4.59 -1.36 12.33
C SER A 143 5.52 -0.27 11.83
N GLU A 144 6.75 -0.28 12.33
CA GLU A 144 7.85 0.50 11.76
C GLU A 144 9.06 -0.42 11.63
N GLU A 145 9.53 -0.60 10.40
CA GLU A 145 10.63 -1.50 10.06
C GLU A 145 11.75 -0.76 9.36
N ILE A 146 13.00 -1.22 9.53
CA ILE A 146 14.13 -0.73 8.73
C ILE A 146 13.85 -1.06 7.27
N LEU A 147 14.00 -0.09 6.37
CA LEU A 147 13.56 -0.21 4.98
C LEU A 147 14.22 -1.40 4.27
N ASN A 148 15.55 -1.56 4.39
CA ASN A 148 16.23 -2.70 3.76
C ASN A 148 15.73 -4.03 4.35
N THR A 149 15.58 -4.12 5.67
CA THR A 149 15.01 -5.33 6.31
C THR A 149 13.59 -5.62 5.83
N LEU A 150 12.77 -4.59 5.62
CA LEU A 150 11.43 -4.72 5.07
C LEU A 150 11.46 -5.27 3.64
N LEU A 151 12.27 -4.69 2.78
CA LEU A 151 12.39 -5.07 1.37
C LEU A 151 12.98 -6.48 1.21
N ASP A 152 13.97 -6.84 2.03
CA ASP A 152 14.67 -8.13 1.93
C ASP A 152 13.83 -9.29 2.48
N ASN A 153 13.00 -9.05 3.50
CA ASN A 153 12.34 -10.14 4.24
C ASN A 153 10.82 -10.18 4.10
N PHE A 154 10.19 -9.04 3.81
CA PHE A 154 8.73 -8.91 3.86
C PHE A 154 8.14 -8.46 2.52
N LEU A 155 8.55 -7.32 1.98
CA LEU A 155 8.06 -6.80 0.69
C LEU A 155 8.94 -7.33 -0.46
N THR A 156 8.74 -8.59 -0.81
CA THR A 156 9.63 -9.32 -1.73
C THR A 156 9.43 -8.95 -3.21
N TYR A 157 8.26 -8.43 -3.58
CA TYR A 157 8.00 -8.02 -4.96
C TYR A 157 6.96 -6.88 -5.03
N PRO A 158 7.35 -5.61 -4.85
CA PRO A 158 6.44 -4.49 -4.96
C PRO A 158 5.98 -4.33 -6.43
N HIS A 159 4.67 -4.18 -6.64
CA HIS A 159 4.12 -4.00 -7.99
C HIS A 159 3.78 -2.55 -8.28
N TYR A 160 2.94 -1.97 -7.42
CA TYR A 160 2.35 -0.65 -7.64
C TYR A 160 2.32 0.17 -6.36
N ILE A 161 2.47 1.47 -6.50
CA ILE A 161 2.25 2.43 -5.42
C ILE A 161 1.11 3.37 -5.81
N PHE A 162 0.09 3.45 -4.95
CA PHE A 162 -0.98 4.43 -5.09
C PHE A 162 -0.76 5.60 -4.14
N HIS A 163 -0.85 6.82 -4.65
CA HIS A 163 -0.60 8.04 -3.88
C HIS A 163 -1.38 9.25 -4.43
N ARG A 164 -1.47 10.33 -3.65
CA ARG A 164 -2.07 11.60 -4.08
C ARG A 164 -1.15 12.38 -5.03
#